data_AF-A0A8A1MFZ5-F1
#
_entry.id   AF-A0A8A1MFZ5-F1
#
_cell.length_a   1.000
_cell.length_b   1.000
_cell.length_c   1.000
_cell.angle_alpha   90.00
_cell.angle_beta   90.00
_cell.angle_gamma   90.00
#
_symmetry.space_group_name_H-M   'P 1'
#
loop_
_entity.id
_entity.type
_entity.pdbx_description
1 polymer ?
#
loop_
_entity_poly.entity_id
_entity_poly.type
_entity_poly.pdbx_seq_one_letter_code
_entity_poly.pdbx_strand_id
1 'polypeptide(L)'
;MAMHTKRGCRITNSGDFEGGILTPDCDVHAPGQPANAGCSIQSKDTASYGPWFNANGGGVYATEISETAVSIWFFPRNTVPGDIETGTPNPKAWPKPMAKFHGACDVAANIKQQKIVFDTTFCGDWAGSVWSTSSCAAKAATCQEFVQHNPTAFKEAYWNVNYVRYFSNKVPGVY
;
A
#
# COMPACT_ATOMS: atom_id res chain seq x y z
N MET A 1 1.72 0.79 -3.72
CA MET A 1 2.20 0.42 -2.37
C MET A 1 3.59 1.00 -2.21
N ALA A 2 3.90 1.59 -1.07
CA ALA A 2 5.17 2.26 -0.84
C ALA A 2 5.76 1.87 0.53
N MET A 3 7.08 1.90 0.62
CA MET A 3 7.82 1.74 1.88
C MET A 3 8.82 2.88 2.02
N HIS A 4 8.87 3.43 3.23
CA HIS A 4 9.69 4.60 3.57
C HIS A 4 10.61 4.20 4.73
N THR A 5 11.90 4.44 4.57
CA THR A 5 12.94 4.06 5.52
C THR A 5 13.97 5.18 5.67
N LYS A 6 14.95 4.95 6.54
CA LYS A 6 16.21 5.68 6.48
C LYS A 6 17.05 5.17 5.29
N ARG A 7 18.15 5.86 5.01
CA ARG A 7 19.13 5.45 4.00
C ARG A 7 19.56 3.99 4.14
N GLY A 8 19.77 3.32 3.01
CA GLY A 8 20.38 1.99 2.96
C GLY A 8 19.41 0.84 2.66
N CYS A 9 18.22 1.15 2.17
CA CYS A 9 17.24 0.15 1.75
C CYS A 9 16.81 0.43 0.30
N ARG A 10 17.21 -0.44 -0.63
CA ARG A 10 16.75 -0.42 -2.03
C ARG A 10 16.12 -1.75 -2.38
N ILE A 11 14.98 -1.67 -3.06
CA ILE A 11 14.29 -2.84 -3.58
C ILE A 11 14.76 -3.18 -4.99
N THR A 12 14.67 -4.45 -5.35
CA THR A 12 15.00 -4.95 -6.69
C THR A 12 13.86 -5.82 -7.21
N ASN A 13 13.71 -5.86 -8.54
CA ASN A 13 12.77 -6.77 -9.17
C ASN A 13 13.47 -8.08 -9.51
N SER A 14 13.22 -9.13 -8.73
CA SER A 14 13.72 -10.50 -8.98
C SER A 14 12.69 -11.38 -9.69
N GLY A 15 11.57 -10.81 -10.17
CA GLY A 15 10.50 -11.57 -10.80
C GLY A 15 9.62 -12.33 -9.81
N ASP A 16 9.59 -11.95 -8.53
CA ASP A 16 8.82 -12.61 -7.46
C ASP A 16 7.64 -11.80 -6.90
N PHE A 17 7.35 -10.62 -7.48
CA PHE A 17 6.05 -9.93 -7.38
C PHE A 17 5.47 -9.54 -8.76
N GLU A 18 4.19 -9.20 -8.84
CA GLU A 18 3.50 -8.91 -10.11
C GLU A 18 3.60 -7.45 -10.55
N GLY A 19 3.61 -6.52 -9.60
CA GLY A 19 3.64 -5.07 -9.83
C GLY A 19 4.92 -4.57 -10.50
N GLY A 20 4.91 -3.29 -10.89
CA GLY A 20 6.07 -2.59 -11.44
C GLY A 20 6.71 -1.66 -10.41
N ILE A 21 8.05 -1.67 -10.30
CA ILE A 21 8.77 -0.69 -9.47
C ILE A 21 8.68 0.69 -10.15
N LEU A 22 8.16 1.69 -9.42
CA LEU A 22 8.21 3.09 -9.83
C LEU A 22 9.45 3.79 -9.27
N THR A 23 9.75 3.54 -8.00
CA THR A 23 10.92 4.07 -7.30
C THR A 23 11.58 2.93 -6.51
N PRO A 24 12.88 2.68 -6.71
CA PRO A 24 13.56 1.57 -6.04
C PRO A 24 14.14 1.90 -4.65
N ASP A 25 14.33 3.17 -4.31
CA ASP A 25 15.00 3.57 -3.05
C ASP A 25 14.00 3.95 -1.97
N CYS A 26 14.06 3.26 -0.84
CA CYS A 26 13.11 3.45 0.26
C CYS A 26 13.46 4.65 1.13
N ASP A 27 14.64 5.24 0.97
CA ASP A 27 15.03 6.45 1.69
C ASP A 27 14.10 7.62 1.33
N VAL A 28 13.53 8.25 2.35
CA VAL A 28 12.69 9.46 2.20
C VAL A 28 13.47 10.65 1.61
N HIS A 29 14.80 10.60 1.69
CA HIS A 29 15.72 11.57 1.12
C HIS A 29 16.55 10.99 -0.04
N ALA A 30 16.06 9.94 -0.70
CA ALA A 30 16.76 9.30 -1.82
C ALA A 30 17.12 10.30 -2.93
N PRO A 31 18.40 10.41 -3.33
CA PRO A 31 18.79 11.25 -4.45
C PRO A 31 18.22 10.70 -5.76
N GLY A 32 17.72 11.59 -6.63
CA GLY A 32 17.16 11.21 -7.93
C GLY A 32 15.74 10.63 -7.86
N GLN A 33 15.07 10.69 -6.70
CA GLN A 33 13.64 10.41 -6.56
C GLN A 33 12.91 11.67 -6.06
N PRO A 34 11.58 11.78 -6.29
CA PRO A 34 10.79 12.82 -5.66
C PRO A 34 10.94 12.77 -4.13
N ALA A 35 10.88 13.92 -3.48
CA ALA A 35 10.99 14.02 -2.04
C ALA A 35 9.94 13.13 -1.36
N ASN A 36 10.37 12.33 -0.38
CA ASN A 36 9.51 11.39 0.34
C ASN A 36 8.76 10.39 -0.57
N ALA A 37 9.25 10.09 -1.78
CA ALA A 37 8.62 9.07 -2.63
C ALA A 37 8.72 7.67 -2.01
N GLY A 38 9.78 7.41 -1.24
CA GLY A 38 10.15 6.07 -0.80
C GLY A 38 10.33 5.13 -1.99
N CYS A 39 10.33 3.83 -1.71
CA CYS A 39 10.32 2.83 -2.75
C CYS A 39 8.88 2.41 -3.01
N SER A 40 8.45 2.48 -4.26
CA SER A 40 7.05 2.31 -4.64
C SER A 40 6.89 1.23 -5.70
N ILE A 41 5.93 0.34 -5.48
CA ILE A 41 5.48 -0.66 -6.44
C ILE A 41 4.03 -0.35 -6.84
N GLN A 42 3.79 -0.25 -8.14
CA GLN A 42 2.47 -0.05 -8.72
C GLN A 42 1.83 -1.39 -9.06
N SER A 43 0.58 -1.57 -8.61
CA SER A 43 -0.25 -2.71 -8.98
C SER A 43 -0.55 -2.70 -10.49
N LYS A 44 -0.63 -3.88 -11.10
CA LYS A 44 -1.20 -4.04 -12.46
C LYS A 44 -2.71 -4.26 -12.43
N ASP A 45 -3.28 -4.59 -11.28
CA ASP A 45 -4.71 -4.85 -11.11
C ASP A 45 -5.47 -3.52 -10.97
N THR A 46 -6.33 -3.24 -11.94
CA THR A 46 -7.17 -2.03 -11.95
C THR A 46 -8.25 -2.06 -10.87
N ALA A 47 -8.63 -3.23 -10.36
CA ALA A 47 -9.59 -3.40 -9.26
C ALA A 47 -8.95 -3.23 -7.88
N SER A 48 -7.65 -2.96 -7.79
CA SER A 48 -6.95 -2.88 -6.50
C SER A 48 -7.19 -1.57 -5.72
N TYR A 49 -7.79 -0.53 -6.32
CA TYR A 49 -7.98 0.74 -5.62
C TYR A 49 -9.23 1.51 -6.07
N GLY A 50 -9.78 2.32 -5.16
CA GLY A 50 -10.75 3.38 -5.47
C GLY A 50 -12.07 2.86 -6.05
N PRO A 51 -12.66 3.57 -7.04
CA PRO A 51 -13.97 3.22 -7.59
C PRO A 51 -14.07 1.79 -8.13
N TRP A 52 -13.00 1.28 -8.73
CA TRP A 52 -12.97 -0.08 -9.28
C TRP A 52 -12.86 -1.14 -8.19
N PHE A 53 -12.15 -0.86 -7.09
CA PHE A 53 -12.19 -1.72 -5.90
C PHE A 53 -13.61 -1.79 -5.33
N ASN A 54 -14.28 -0.63 -5.19
CA ASN A 54 -15.65 -0.57 -4.66
C ASN A 54 -16.65 -1.30 -5.57
N ALA A 55 -16.56 -1.10 -6.89
CA ALA A 55 -17.43 -1.75 -7.87
C ALA A 55 -17.30 -3.29 -7.87
N ASN A 56 -16.15 -3.83 -7.45
CA ASN A 56 -15.92 -5.27 -7.30
C ASN A 56 -16.28 -5.81 -5.90
N GLY A 57 -16.93 -5.00 -5.05
CA GLY A 57 -17.27 -5.39 -3.68
C GLY A 57 -16.08 -5.42 -2.73
N GLY A 58 -14.98 -4.77 -3.11
CA GLY A 58 -13.72 -4.74 -2.38
C GLY A 58 -12.96 -6.07 -2.41
N GLY A 59 -12.26 -6.35 -1.31
CA GLY A 59 -11.47 -7.58 -1.18
C GLY A 59 -10.67 -7.60 0.11
N VAL A 60 -9.63 -8.42 0.12
CA VAL A 60 -8.69 -8.56 1.24
C VAL A 60 -7.33 -8.07 0.81
N TYR A 61 -6.78 -7.13 1.57
CA TYR A 61 -5.36 -6.83 1.57
C TYR A 61 -4.68 -7.65 2.67
N ALA A 62 -3.63 -8.38 2.31
CA ALA A 62 -2.78 -9.10 3.25
C ALA A 62 -1.36 -8.55 3.16
N THR A 63 -0.74 -8.32 4.32
CA THR A 63 0.65 -7.88 4.41
C THR A 63 1.41 -8.82 5.32
N GLU A 64 2.45 -9.46 4.79
CA GLU A 64 3.40 -10.26 5.56
C GLU A 64 4.66 -9.43 5.77
N ILE A 65 5.10 -9.30 7.02
CA ILE A 65 6.38 -8.70 7.39
C ILE A 65 7.25 -9.82 7.93
N SER A 66 8.26 -10.21 7.16
CA SER A 66 9.28 -11.17 7.57
C SER A 66 10.60 -10.45 7.87
N GLU A 67 11.63 -11.19 8.27
CA GLU A 67 12.97 -10.62 8.49
C GLU A 67 13.63 -10.13 7.19
N THR A 68 13.21 -10.65 6.04
CA THR A 68 13.87 -10.41 4.74
C THR A 68 13.02 -9.66 3.74
N ALA A 69 11.70 -9.59 3.93
CA ALA A 69 10.79 -8.95 2.99
C ALA A 69 9.53 -8.42 3.65
N VAL A 70 8.95 -7.38 3.04
CA VAL A 70 7.54 -7.05 3.21
C VAL A 70 6.81 -7.47 1.94
N SER A 71 5.86 -8.39 2.05
CA SER A 71 5.07 -8.89 0.92
C SER A 71 3.63 -8.40 1.08
N ILE A 72 3.02 -7.94 -0.01
CA ILE A 72 1.63 -7.46 -0.03
C ILE A 72 0.87 -8.22 -1.11
N TRP A 73 -0.33 -8.67 -0.75
CA TRP A 73 -1.32 -9.27 -1.65
C TRP A 73 -2.59 -8.45 -1.64
N PHE A 74 -3.27 -8.45 -2.77
CA PHE A 74 -4.67 -8.08 -2.90
C PHE A 74 -5.42 -9.28 -3.46
N PHE A 75 -6.47 -9.70 -2.76
CA PHE A 75 -7.41 -10.71 -3.20
C PHE A 75 -8.76 -10.05 -3.44
N PRO A 76 -9.21 -9.92 -4.71
CA PRO A 76 -10.58 -9.53 -5.01
C PRO A 76 -11.61 -10.34 -4.21
N ARG A 77 -12.78 -9.75 -3.94
CA ARG A 77 -13.82 -10.32 -3.06
C ARG A 77 -14.08 -11.83 -3.24
N ASN A 78 -14.13 -12.30 -4.49
CA ASN A 78 -14.51 -13.68 -4.83
C ASN A 78 -13.30 -14.63 -4.99
N THR A 79 -12.09 -14.16 -4.71
CA THR A 79 -10.85 -14.94 -4.83
C THR A 79 -10.04 -14.94 -3.54
N VAL A 80 -10.67 -14.60 -2.41
CA VAL A 80 -10.04 -14.63 -1.10
C VAL A 80 -9.68 -16.09 -0.75
N PRO A 81 -8.42 -16.41 -0.44
CA PRO A 81 -8.02 -17.73 0.01
C PRO A 81 -8.79 -18.18 1.26
N GLY A 82 -9.30 -19.41 1.25
CA GLY A 82 -10.11 -19.94 2.35
C GLY A 82 -9.37 -20.03 3.70
N ASP A 83 -8.04 -20.13 3.67
CA ASP A 83 -7.21 -20.15 4.88
C ASP A 83 -7.18 -18.79 5.61
N ILE A 84 -7.41 -17.68 4.90
CA ILE A 84 -7.65 -16.36 5.50
C ILE A 84 -9.00 -16.35 6.22
N GLU A 85 -10.03 -16.91 5.60
CA GLU A 85 -11.40 -16.95 6.15
C GLU A 85 -11.44 -17.78 7.43
N THR A 86 -10.83 -18.96 7.42
CA THR A 86 -10.71 -19.87 8.58
C THR A 86 -9.74 -19.39 9.65
N GLY A 87 -8.98 -18.31 9.40
CA GLY A 87 -8.06 -17.72 10.37
C GLY A 87 -6.77 -18.53 10.56
N THR A 88 -6.35 -19.28 9.55
CA THR A 88 -5.11 -20.07 9.54
C THR A 88 -4.28 -19.75 8.29
N PRO A 89 -3.95 -18.47 8.04
CA PRO A 89 -3.34 -18.05 6.78
C PRO A 89 -1.96 -18.67 6.56
N ASN A 90 -1.70 -19.12 5.34
CA ASN A 90 -0.43 -19.65 4.87
C ASN A 90 0.04 -18.90 3.61
N PRO A 91 0.77 -17.79 3.77
CA PRO A 91 1.27 -16.99 2.65
C PRO A 91 2.11 -17.76 1.63
N LYS A 92 2.75 -18.87 2.04
CA LYS A 92 3.56 -19.71 1.14
C LYS A 92 2.73 -20.47 0.10
N ALA A 93 1.43 -20.67 0.36
CA ALA A 93 0.50 -21.33 -0.55
C ALA A 93 -0.28 -20.34 -1.43
N TRP A 94 -0.12 -19.03 -1.19
CA TRP A 94 -0.80 -18.01 -1.98
C TRP A 94 -0.11 -17.78 -3.33
N PRO A 95 -0.82 -17.19 -4.30
CA PRO A 95 -0.22 -16.68 -5.53
C PRO A 95 0.90 -15.68 -5.27
N LYS A 96 1.59 -15.33 -6.34
CA LYS A 96 2.62 -14.31 -6.34
C LYS A 96 2.07 -12.99 -5.74
N PRO A 97 2.79 -12.34 -4.81
CA PRO A 97 2.32 -11.07 -4.25
C PRO A 97 2.25 -9.97 -5.30
N MET A 98 1.32 -9.03 -5.11
CA MET A 98 1.24 -7.85 -5.97
C MET A 98 2.46 -6.93 -5.79
N ALA A 99 3.05 -6.91 -4.59
CA ALA A 99 4.28 -6.20 -4.28
C ALA A 99 5.12 -6.96 -3.28
N LYS A 100 6.45 -6.90 -3.44
CA LYS A 100 7.38 -7.44 -2.47
C LYS A 100 8.57 -6.49 -2.35
N PHE A 101 8.78 -5.99 -1.14
CA PHE A 101 9.87 -5.09 -0.79
C PHE A 101 11.01 -5.91 -0.23
N HIS A 102 11.98 -6.23 -1.09
CA HIS A 102 13.20 -6.96 -0.76
C HIS A 102 14.31 -6.55 -1.72
N GLY A 103 15.56 -6.88 -1.40
CA GLY A 103 16.73 -6.52 -2.20
C GLY A 103 17.92 -6.16 -1.31
N ALA A 104 18.62 -5.08 -1.66
CA ALA A 104 19.66 -4.50 -0.80
C ALA A 104 19.00 -3.69 0.33
N CYS A 105 18.31 -4.39 1.22
CA CYS A 105 17.57 -3.82 2.33
C CYS A 105 17.53 -4.78 3.53
N ASP A 106 18.00 -4.31 4.67
CA ASP A 106 17.76 -4.99 5.95
C ASP A 106 16.36 -4.62 6.45
N VAL A 107 15.37 -5.44 6.07
CA VAL A 107 13.97 -5.23 6.42
C VAL A 107 13.77 -5.29 7.94
N ALA A 108 14.42 -6.22 8.63
CA ALA A 108 14.32 -6.35 10.09
C ALA A 108 14.90 -5.11 10.82
N ALA A 109 15.94 -4.48 10.29
CA ALA A 109 16.48 -3.23 10.84
C ALA A 109 15.58 -2.02 10.58
N ASN A 110 14.92 -1.94 9.43
CA ASN A 110 14.12 -0.79 9.03
C ASN A 110 12.66 -0.86 9.49
N ILE A 111 12.07 -2.05 9.53
CA ILE A 111 10.66 -2.26 9.87
C ILE A 111 10.57 -2.86 11.27
N LYS A 112 10.27 -2.00 12.25
CA LYS A 112 10.04 -2.37 13.65
C LYS A 112 8.55 -2.62 13.90
N GLN A 113 8.16 -2.71 15.18
CA GLN A 113 6.77 -2.77 15.56
C GLN A 113 5.97 -1.59 14.95
N GLN A 114 4.98 -1.91 14.14
CA GLN A 114 4.13 -0.95 13.44
C GLN A 114 2.77 -0.83 14.14
N LYS A 115 2.06 0.26 13.87
CA LYS A 115 0.64 0.43 14.19
C LYS A 115 -0.15 0.45 12.89
N ILE A 116 -1.31 -0.19 12.89
CA ILE A 116 -2.25 -0.11 11.77
C ILE A 116 -3.01 1.22 11.89
N VAL A 117 -3.04 2.00 10.82
CA VAL A 117 -3.70 3.31 10.75
C VAL A 117 -4.63 3.33 9.54
N PHE A 118 -5.85 3.83 9.74
CA PHE A 118 -6.77 4.19 8.67
C PHE A 118 -7.02 5.69 8.77
N ASP A 119 -6.82 6.40 7.66
CA ASP A 119 -7.14 7.82 7.55
C ASP A 119 -7.68 8.14 6.16
N THR A 120 -8.23 9.35 6.02
CA THR A 120 -8.57 9.95 4.74
C THR A 120 -8.27 11.44 4.88
N THR A 121 -7.18 11.88 4.26
CA THR A 121 -6.79 13.30 4.21
C THR A 121 -7.04 13.88 2.82
N PHE A 122 -7.02 15.21 2.73
CA PHE A 122 -7.28 15.95 1.51
C PHE A 122 -6.13 16.90 1.18
N CYS A 123 -5.81 16.99 -0.10
CA CYS A 123 -4.76 17.87 -0.62
C CYS A 123 -3.39 17.57 0.00
N GLY A 124 -2.89 18.45 0.87
CA GLY A 124 -1.61 18.29 1.55
C GLY A 124 -0.43 18.08 0.60
N ASP A 125 0.63 17.48 1.14
CA ASP A 125 1.93 17.36 0.49
C ASP A 125 1.87 16.58 -0.84
N TRP A 126 1.00 15.57 -0.92
CA TRP A 126 0.90 14.74 -2.12
C TRP A 126 -0.28 15.13 -3.01
N ALA A 127 -1.53 14.88 -2.60
CA ALA A 127 -2.68 15.10 -3.49
C ALA A 127 -2.82 16.56 -3.92
N GLY A 128 -2.42 17.52 -3.07
CA GLY A 128 -2.38 18.94 -3.40
C GLY A 128 -1.29 19.28 -4.41
N SER A 129 -0.09 18.73 -4.27
CA SER A 129 1.05 19.04 -5.14
C SER A 129 0.91 18.49 -6.56
N VAL A 130 0.17 17.38 -6.74
CA VAL A 130 -0.09 16.79 -8.06
C VAL A 130 -1.42 17.22 -8.67
N TRP A 131 -2.20 18.07 -8.00
CA TRP A 131 -3.54 18.47 -8.45
C TRP A 131 -3.53 19.04 -9.87
N SER A 132 -2.66 20.04 -10.12
CA SER A 132 -2.59 20.79 -11.38
C SER A 132 -2.07 19.98 -12.56
N THR A 133 -1.38 18.87 -12.31
CA THR A 133 -0.85 17.97 -13.34
C THR A 133 -1.70 16.72 -13.54
N SER A 134 -2.76 16.56 -12.74
CA SER A 134 -3.73 15.47 -12.85
C SER A 134 -4.94 15.87 -13.68
N SER A 135 -5.82 14.90 -13.97
CA SER A 135 -7.13 15.17 -14.57
C SER A 135 -8.06 16.00 -13.68
N CYS A 136 -7.75 16.14 -12.38
CA CYS A 136 -8.52 16.94 -11.44
C CYS A 136 -8.33 18.45 -11.64
N ALA A 137 -7.27 18.89 -12.34
CA ALA A 137 -7.04 20.30 -12.64
C ALA A 137 -8.23 20.98 -13.36
N ALA A 138 -9.03 20.21 -14.09
CA ALA A 138 -10.24 20.70 -14.76
C ALA A 138 -11.44 20.90 -13.81
N LYS A 139 -11.35 20.47 -12.55
CA LYS A 139 -12.45 20.53 -11.57
C LYS A 139 -12.46 21.82 -10.76
N ALA A 140 -11.28 22.36 -10.45
CA ALA A 140 -11.07 23.63 -9.76
C ALA A 140 -9.61 24.07 -9.93
N ALA A 141 -9.32 25.35 -9.68
CA ALA A 141 -7.95 25.87 -9.82
C ALA A 141 -7.00 25.23 -8.80
N THR A 142 -7.50 24.93 -7.59
CA THR A 142 -6.74 24.27 -6.54
C THR A 142 -7.49 23.10 -5.92
N CYS A 143 -6.75 22.15 -5.33
CA CYS A 143 -7.35 21.05 -4.58
C CYS A 143 -8.23 21.55 -3.43
N GLN A 144 -7.76 22.57 -2.70
CA GLN A 144 -8.44 23.13 -1.54
C GLN A 144 -9.78 23.75 -1.92
N GLU A 145 -9.82 24.50 -3.03
CA GLU A 145 -11.05 25.06 -3.57
C GLU A 145 -12.07 23.97 -3.90
N PHE A 146 -11.63 22.89 -4.57
CA PHE A 146 -12.52 21.79 -4.89
C PHE A 146 -13.08 21.13 -3.63
N VAL A 147 -12.21 20.79 -2.67
CA VAL A 147 -12.59 20.11 -1.43
C VAL A 147 -13.55 20.97 -0.59
N GLN A 148 -13.28 22.27 -0.49
CA GLN A 148 -14.09 23.20 0.30
C GLN A 148 -15.50 23.38 -0.27
N HIS A 149 -15.65 23.43 -1.60
CA HIS A 149 -16.90 23.82 -2.24
C HIS A 149 -17.72 22.66 -2.84
N ASN A 150 -17.22 21.42 -2.82
CA ASN A 150 -17.90 20.27 -3.43
C ASN A 150 -18.13 19.12 -2.44
N PRO A 151 -18.83 19.32 -1.31
CA PRO A 151 -18.97 18.29 -0.27
C PRO A 151 -19.61 17.00 -0.79
N THR A 152 -20.52 17.09 -1.78
CA THR A 152 -21.17 15.92 -2.37
C THR A 152 -20.25 15.04 -3.21
N ALA A 153 -19.07 15.53 -3.61
CA ALA A 153 -18.08 14.74 -4.36
C ALA A 153 -17.43 13.64 -3.50
N PHE A 154 -17.53 13.75 -2.17
CA PHE A 154 -16.84 12.86 -1.23
C PHE A 154 -17.76 11.81 -0.58
N LYS A 155 -18.97 11.60 -1.12
CA LYS A 155 -19.90 10.56 -0.62
C LYS A 155 -19.29 9.16 -0.62
N GLU A 156 -18.41 8.87 -1.58
CA GLU A 156 -17.70 7.59 -1.71
C GLU A 156 -16.33 7.56 -1.00
N ALA A 157 -15.97 8.61 -0.24
CA ALA A 157 -14.71 8.70 0.49
C ALA A 157 -14.85 8.17 1.93
N TYR A 158 -15.06 6.87 2.08
CA TYR A 158 -15.18 6.19 3.38
C TYR A 158 -14.53 4.81 3.38
N TRP A 159 -14.23 4.30 4.56
CA TRP A 159 -13.81 2.92 4.77
C TRP A 159 -14.99 2.09 5.31
N ASN A 160 -15.27 0.95 4.67
CA ASN A 160 -16.18 -0.06 5.21
C ASN A 160 -15.40 -1.34 5.48
N VAL A 161 -15.04 -1.56 6.75
CA VAL A 161 -14.09 -2.59 7.17
C VAL A 161 -14.83 -3.75 7.80
N ASN A 162 -14.83 -4.91 7.13
CA ASN A 162 -15.42 -6.13 7.68
C ASN A 162 -14.63 -6.67 8.88
N TYR A 163 -13.30 -6.71 8.78
CA TYR A 163 -12.43 -7.16 9.86
C TYR A 163 -11.00 -6.65 9.67
N VAL A 164 -10.27 -6.59 10.79
CA VAL A 164 -8.81 -6.52 10.83
C VAL A 164 -8.34 -7.67 11.70
N ARG A 165 -7.46 -8.53 11.17
CA ARG A 165 -6.88 -9.67 11.89
C ARG A 165 -5.36 -9.56 11.84
N TYR A 166 -4.70 -9.92 12.94
CA TYR A 166 -3.26 -9.99 13.05
C TYR A 166 -2.85 -11.42 13.41
N PHE A 167 -1.81 -11.92 12.75
CA PHE A 167 -1.25 -13.24 12.97
C PHE A 167 0.25 -13.10 13.20
N SER A 168 0.81 -13.93 14.07
CA SER A 168 2.23 -13.95 14.40
C SER A 168 2.74 -15.37 14.47
N ASN A 169 3.88 -15.60 13.84
CA ASN A 169 4.65 -16.84 13.99
C ASN A 169 5.56 -16.81 15.23
N LYS A 170 5.70 -15.65 15.89
CA LYS A 170 6.43 -15.53 17.14
C LYS A 170 5.52 -15.95 18.29
N VAL A 171 5.98 -16.92 19.08
CA VAL A 171 5.36 -17.28 20.35
C VAL A 171 5.37 -16.03 21.25
N PRO A 172 4.23 -15.63 21.85
CA PRO A 172 4.20 -14.49 22.77
C PRO A 172 5.21 -14.71 23.91
N GLY A 173 6.11 -13.75 24.14
CA GLY A 173 7.00 -13.74 25.31
C GLY A 173 8.44 -14.20 25.10
N VAL A 174 8.88 -14.48 23.87
CA VAL A 174 10.30 -14.72 23.56
C VAL A 174 10.85 -13.47 22.84
N TYR A 175 11.67 -12.69 23.57
CA TYR A 175 12.33 -11.47 23.08
C TYR A 175 13.65 -11.79 22.40
#